data_AF-A0AA40A6F2-F1
#
_entry.id   AF-A0AA40A6F2-F1
#
_cell.length_a   1.000
_cell.length_b   1.000
_cell.length_c   1.000
_cell.angle_alpha   90.00
_cell.angle_beta   90.00
_cell.angle_gamma   90.00
#
_symmetry.space_group_name_H-M   'P 1'
#
loop_
_entity.id
_entity.type
_entity.pdbx_description
1 polymer ?
#
loop_
_entity_poly.entity_id
_entity_poly.type
_entity_poly.pdbx_seq_one_letter_code
_entity_poly.pdbx_strand_id
1 'polypeptide(L)'
;MVKPAPFVSVDPQVWQDGIHDVRRDYPCHGNTSFVWDANLVPDTYKLGSNQSVAIQASKVHGGGSCQISFTYDRNPKPESLFKVFKSFEGACPGSGDDTADPQEFLLDFRVPANISGGNGTLAWTFFPRLPRAGPLVSMFMICAPVTLENPNQENTGSAVQSGQEAWVALPDMLRANIYNECDTVANADTLFPDPGPDYNQRALGGSVMFAFPTGTSCPT
;
A
#
# COMPACT_ATOMS: atom_id res chain seq x y z
N MET A 1 5.36 6.73 5.88
CA MET A 1 6.07 5.45 6.05
C MET A 1 7.53 5.77 6.32
N VAL A 2 8.06 5.25 7.42
CA VAL A 2 9.46 5.43 7.83
C VAL A 2 10.22 4.10 7.85
N LYS A 3 9.50 2.98 7.87
CA LYS A 3 10.03 1.63 7.65
C LYS A 3 9.03 0.81 6.82
N PRO A 4 9.45 0.12 5.74
CA PRO A 4 10.74 0.29 5.08
C PRO A 4 10.99 1.75 4.69
N ALA A 5 12.27 2.13 4.62
CA ALA A 5 12.63 3.49 4.25
C ALA A 5 12.05 3.79 2.85
N PRO A 6 11.23 4.85 2.69
CA PRO A 6 10.62 5.14 1.40
C PRO A 6 11.67 5.58 0.38
N PHE A 7 11.33 5.52 -0.89
CA PHE A 7 12.12 6.20 -1.91
C PHE A 7 12.20 7.69 -1.57
N VAL A 8 13.40 8.25 -1.67
CA VAL A 8 13.63 9.70 -1.59
C VAL A 8 13.63 10.27 -3.00
N SER A 9 12.83 11.31 -3.22
CA SER A 9 12.88 12.05 -4.48
C SER A 9 14.18 12.84 -4.55
N VAL A 10 14.95 12.67 -5.63
CA VAL A 10 16.11 13.53 -5.91
C VAL A 10 15.70 14.87 -6.53
N ASP A 11 14.42 15.03 -6.92
CA ASP A 11 13.86 16.29 -7.37
C ASP A 11 13.37 17.11 -6.16
N PRO A 12 14.00 18.27 -5.86
CA PRO A 12 13.60 19.13 -4.75
C PRO A 12 12.25 19.83 -4.97
N GLN A 13 11.66 19.76 -6.18
CA GLN A 13 10.30 20.26 -6.46
C GLN A 13 9.21 19.22 -6.21
N VAL A 14 9.55 17.93 -6.15
CA VAL A 14 8.64 16.90 -5.67
C VAL A 14 8.59 17.02 -4.15
N TRP A 15 7.38 17.15 -3.61
CA TRP A 15 7.12 17.29 -2.17
C TRP A 15 7.96 16.27 -1.39
N GLN A 16 8.86 16.79 -0.56
CA GLN A 16 9.72 16.00 0.34
C GLN A 16 8.91 15.50 1.56
N ASP A 17 7.64 15.88 1.61
CA ASP A 17 6.74 15.90 2.74
C ASP A 17 5.98 14.57 2.91
N GLY A 18 6.63 13.41 2.75
CA GLY A 18 6.01 12.12 3.11
C GLY A 18 4.67 11.84 2.43
N ILE A 19 3.69 11.33 3.21
CA ILE A 19 2.40 10.74 2.75
C ILE A 19 1.65 11.68 1.77
N HIS A 20 1.54 11.32 0.48
CA HIS A 20 0.93 12.15 -0.57
C HIS A 20 -0.35 11.55 -1.17
N ASP A 21 -1.32 12.41 -1.50
CA ASP A 21 -2.50 12.03 -2.28
C ASP A 21 -2.12 11.87 -3.75
N VAL A 22 -2.16 10.63 -4.24
CA VAL A 22 -1.68 10.28 -5.58
C VAL A 22 -2.72 10.45 -6.69
N ARG A 23 -3.77 11.25 -6.48
CA ARG A 23 -4.84 11.43 -7.45
C ARG A 23 -4.35 11.79 -8.86
N ARG A 24 -3.29 12.62 -8.96
CA ARG A 24 -2.77 13.18 -10.22
C ARG A 24 -1.47 12.54 -10.70
N ASP A 25 -0.81 11.81 -9.82
CA ASP A 25 0.58 11.39 -9.90
C ASP A 25 0.71 9.95 -9.38
N TYR A 26 -0.31 9.13 -9.65
CA TYR A 26 -0.22 7.70 -9.44
C TYR A 26 0.74 7.03 -10.45
N PRO A 27 1.56 6.04 -10.03
CA PRO A 27 1.81 5.59 -8.66
C PRO A 27 3.00 6.32 -8.02
N CYS A 28 3.12 6.21 -6.70
CA CYS A 28 4.34 6.59 -5.97
C CYS A 28 4.79 8.05 -6.24
N HIS A 29 3.89 9.02 -6.18
CA HIS A 29 4.19 10.46 -6.34
C HIS A 29 4.74 10.85 -7.74
N GLY A 30 4.24 10.24 -8.81
CA GLY A 30 4.49 10.63 -10.20
C GLY A 30 5.80 10.10 -10.76
N ASN A 31 6.54 9.35 -9.94
CA ASN A 31 7.72 8.59 -10.29
C ASN A 31 8.71 9.29 -11.25
N THR A 32 9.21 10.45 -10.85
CA THR A 32 10.19 11.18 -11.67
C THR A 32 11.64 10.82 -11.38
N SER A 33 11.96 9.99 -10.37
CA SER A 33 13.36 9.84 -9.90
C SER A 33 13.71 8.60 -9.06
N PHE A 34 13.02 7.45 -9.17
CA PHE A 34 13.47 6.25 -8.45
C PHE A 34 14.68 5.62 -9.13
N VAL A 35 15.85 5.74 -8.49
CA VAL A 35 17.09 5.14 -8.99
C VAL A 35 17.42 3.91 -8.15
N TRP A 36 17.38 2.74 -8.78
CA TRP A 36 17.96 1.50 -8.24
C TRP A 36 19.44 1.44 -8.62
N ASP A 37 20.27 2.20 -7.92
CA ASP A 37 21.72 2.19 -8.07
C ASP A 37 22.43 1.64 -6.82
N ALA A 38 23.76 1.72 -6.81
CA ALA A 38 24.59 1.23 -5.72
C ALA A 38 24.40 2.00 -4.39
N ASN A 39 23.78 3.17 -4.40
CA ASN A 39 23.51 3.98 -3.21
C ASN A 39 22.17 3.63 -2.56
N LEU A 40 21.30 2.89 -3.26
CA LEU A 40 20.03 2.44 -2.72
C LEU A 40 20.24 1.19 -1.87
N VAL A 41 19.84 1.27 -0.59
CA VAL A 41 19.86 0.14 0.34
C VAL A 41 18.41 -0.30 0.60
N PRO A 42 17.90 -1.33 -0.12
CA PRO A 42 16.55 -1.83 0.12
C PRO A 42 16.45 -2.57 1.46
N ASP A 43 15.27 -2.51 2.07
CA ASP A 43 14.95 -3.42 3.18
C ASP A 43 14.80 -4.85 2.64
N THR A 44 15.32 -5.82 3.38
CA THR A 44 15.27 -7.23 2.98
C THR A 44 14.25 -7.99 3.82
N TYR A 45 13.27 -8.61 3.16
CA TYR A 45 12.26 -9.45 3.82
C TYR A 45 12.32 -10.89 3.31
N LYS A 46 12.32 -11.84 4.24
CA LYS A 46 12.29 -13.26 3.89
C LYS A 46 10.87 -13.69 3.51
N LEU A 47 10.73 -14.51 2.48
CA LEU A 47 9.45 -15.14 2.16
C LEU A 47 8.91 -15.91 3.37
N GLY A 48 7.61 -15.78 3.64
CA GLY A 48 6.95 -16.43 4.76
C GLY A 48 7.17 -15.79 6.13
N SER A 49 8.01 -14.74 6.23
CA SER A 49 8.28 -14.03 7.48
C SER A 49 7.21 -12.99 7.82
N ASN A 50 7.06 -12.71 9.12
CA ASN A 50 6.28 -11.56 9.60
C ASN A 50 7.17 -10.32 9.56
N GLN A 51 6.59 -9.23 9.06
CA GLN A 51 7.22 -7.93 8.90
C GLN A 51 6.26 -6.85 9.38
N SER A 52 6.76 -5.63 9.53
CA SER A 52 5.94 -4.48 9.91
C SER A 52 6.29 -3.28 9.05
N VAL A 53 5.27 -2.55 8.61
CA VAL A 53 5.43 -1.20 8.09
C VAL A 53 5.24 -0.23 9.25
N ALA A 54 6.17 0.72 9.42
CA ALA A 54 6.04 1.82 10.37
C ALA A 54 5.57 3.09 9.64
N ILE A 55 4.42 3.61 10.05
CA ILE A 55 3.85 4.85 9.54
C ILE A 55 3.95 5.92 10.62
N GLN A 56 4.66 7.01 10.33
CA GLN A 56 4.59 8.21 11.14
C GLN A 56 3.57 9.17 10.54
N ALA A 57 2.57 9.54 11.34
CA ALA A 57 1.51 10.47 10.93
C ALA A 57 1.00 11.26 12.15
N SER A 58 0.78 12.57 11.96
CA SER A 58 0.05 13.41 12.92
C SER A 58 -1.44 13.54 12.55
N LYS A 59 -1.80 13.21 11.32
CA LYS A 59 -3.18 13.20 10.85
C LYS A 59 -3.57 11.80 10.39
N VAL A 60 -4.51 11.20 11.10
CA VAL A 60 -5.05 9.87 10.78
C VAL A 60 -6.50 9.95 10.31
N HIS A 61 -7.12 11.14 10.36
CA HIS A 61 -8.46 11.39 9.83
C HIS A 61 -9.53 10.46 10.42
N GLY A 62 -9.42 10.11 11.70
CA GLY A 62 -10.31 9.16 12.36
C GLY A 62 -10.14 7.71 11.87
N GLY A 63 -9.11 7.44 11.06
CA GLY A 63 -8.81 6.17 10.42
C GLY A 63 -9.28 6.09 8.97
N GLY A 64 -9.66 4.89 8.58
CA GLY A 64 -9.97 4.50 7.20
C GLY A 64 -9.37 3.13 6.94
N SER A 65 -9.11 2.82 5.67
CA SER A 65 -8.59 1.51 5.27
C SER A 65 -7.30 1.62 4.50
N CYS A 66 -6.41 0.63 4.63
CA CYS A 66 -5.13 0.59 3.93
C CYS A 66 -4.84 -0.76 3.32
N GLN A 67 -3.93 -0.79 2.34
CA GLN A 67 -3.30 -2.02 1.86
C GLN A 67 -1.78 -1.89 1.91
N ILE A 68 -1.13 -3.00 2.27
CA ILE A 68 0.30 -3.23 2.02
C ILE A 68 0.39 -4.13 0.80
N SER A 69 1.02 -3.62 -0.24
CA SER A 69 1.09 -4.27 -1.55
C SER A 69 2.52 -4.27 -2.08
N PHE A 70 2.83 -5.15 -3.02
CA PHE A 70 4.15 -5.26 -3.61
C PHE A 70 4.06 -5.33 -5.14
N THR A 71 5.11 -4.92 -5.84
CA THR A 71 5.31 -5.21 -7.26
C THR A 71 6.78 -5.53 -7.50
N TYR A 72 7.09 -6.45 -8.43
CA TYR A 72 8.47 -6.68 -8.87
C TYR A 72 9.00 -5.53 -9.75
N ASP A 73 8.14 -4.58 -10.14
CA ASP A 73 8.58 -3.37 -10.82
C ASP A 73 9.39 -2.50 -9.86
N ARG A 74 10.69 -2.42 -10.13
CA ARG A 74 11.62 -1.52 -9.45
C ARG A 74 11.25 -0.05 -9.66
N ASN A 75 10.64 0.25 -10.80
CA ASN A 75 10.23 1.59 -11.17
C ASN A 75 8.75 1.58 -11.61
N PRO A 76 7.79 1.56 -10.66
CA PRO A 76 6.38 1.35 -11.00
C PRO A 76 5.78 2.44 -11.87
N LYS A 77 4.94 2.04 -12.83
CA LYS A 77 4.21 2.93 -13.75
C LYS A 77 2.71 2.81 -13.53
N PRO A 78 1.86 3.67 -14.13
CA PRO A 78 0.40 3.56 -13.98
C PRO A 78 -0.17 2.16 -14.30
N GLU A 79 0.48 1.42 -15.20
CA GLU A 79 0.14 0.05 -15.59
C GLU A 79 0.72 -1.05 -14.66
N SER A 80 1.62 -0.72 -13.74
CA SER A 80 2.22 -1.69 -12.82
C SER A 80 1.16 -2.34 -11.94
N LEU A 81 1.27 -3.66 -11.82
CA LEU A 81 0.38 -4.45 -10.97
C LEU A 81 1.00 -4.57 -9.57
N PHE A 82 0.34 -3.95 -8.61
CA PHE A 82 0.63 -4.13 -7.19
C PHE A 82 -0.25 -5.25 -6.65
N LYS A 83 0.37 -6.27 -6.06
CA LYS A 83 -0.31 -7.40 -5.42
C LYS A 83 -0.41 -7.20 -3.91
N VAL A 84 -1.59 -7.45 -3.36
CA VAL A 84 -1.88 -7.24 -1.93
C VAL A 84 -1.20 -8.34 -1.11
N PHE A 85 -0.43 -7.93 -0.11
CA PHE A 85 0.05 -8.81 0.96
C PHE A 85 -0.86 -8.78 2.16
N LYS A 86 -1.42 -7.61 2.49
CA LYS A 86 -2.39 -7.47 3.59
C LYS A 86 -3.31 -6.28 3.41
N SER A 87 -4.58 -6.46 3.79
CA SER A 87 -5.58 -5.41 3.85
C SER A 87 -5.99 -5.10 5.30
N PHE A 88 -6.13 -3.82 5.62
CA PHE A 88 -6.63 -3.32 6.90
C PHE A 88 -7.91 -2.53 6.63
N GLU A 89 -9.07 -3.10 6.95
CA GLU A 89 -10.37 -2.47 6.75
C GLU A 89 -10.81 -1.77 8.04
N GLY A 90 -10.74 -0.44 8.05
CA GLY A 90 -10.96 0.37 9.24
C GLY A 90 -9.73 0.48 10.15
N ALA A 91 -9.71 1.54 10.96
CA ALA A 91 -8.67 1.81 11.96
C ALA A 91 -7.23 1.92 11.44
N CYS A 92 -7.01 2.12 10.14
CA CYS A 92 -5.69 2.27 9.56
C CYS A 92 -5.36 3.75 9.22
N PRO A 93 -4.11 4.22 9.39
CA PRO A 93 -3.00 3.54 10.11
C PRO A 93 -3.22 3.46 11.62
N GLY A 94 -4.16 4.25 12.13
CA GLY A 94 -4.63 4.17 13.50
C GLY A 94 -6.05 4.72 13.59
N SER A 95 -6.49 4.94 14.82
CA SER A 95 -7.80 5.52 15.13
C SER A 95 -7.66 6.60 16.17
N GLY A 96 -8.46 7.65 16.06
CA GLY A 96 -8.48 8.76 17.01
C GLY A 96 -8.40 10.09 16.30
N ASP A 97 -8.25 11.14 17.11
CA ASP A 97 -8.12 12.51 16.64
C ASP A 97 -6.70 12.79 16.13
N ASP A 98 -6.60 13.74 15.21
CA ASP A 98 -5.33 14.27 14.73
C ASP A 98 -4.56 14.91 15.91
N THR A 99 -3.24 14.73 15.94
CA THR A 99 -2.36 15.19 17.01
C THR A 99 -1.43 16.30 16.54
N ALA A 100 -0.88 17.07 17.49
CA ALA A 100 0.13 18.09 17.18
C ALA A 100 1.44 17.45 16.69
N ASP A 101 1.87 16.38 17.36
CA ASP A 101 3.10 15.65 17.05
C ASP A 101 2.80 14.34 16.31
N PRO A 102 3.65 13.92 15.36
CA PRO A 102 3.50 12.63 14.68
C PRO A 102 3.55 11.45 15.65
N GLN A 103 2.62 10.51 15.49
CA GLN A 103 2.63 9.22 16.17
C GLN A 103 3.14 8.14 15.22
N GLU A 104 3.74 7.10 15.79
CA GLU A 104 4.16 5.90 15.04
C GLU A 104 3.11 4.80 15.14
N PHE A 105 2.70 4.29 13.98
CA PHE A 105 1.77 3.18 13.82
C PHE A 105 2.51 2.02 13.16
N LEU A 106 2.51 0.86 13.82
CA LEU A 106 3.07 -0.37 13.28
C LEU A 106 1.96 -1.22 12.68
N LEU A 107 2.11 -1.54 11.39
CA LEU A 107 1.19 -2.35 10.61
C LEU A 107 1.87 -3.67 10.25
N ASP A 108 1.53 -4.72 10.99
CA ASP A 108 2.12 -6.05 10.81
C ASP A 108 1.50 -6.78 9.61
N PHE A 109 2.35 -7.40 8.80
CA PHE A 109 1.95 -8.22 7.66
C PHE A 109 2.85 -9.44 7.50
N ARG A 110 2.36 -10.44 6.77
CA ARG A 110 3.15 -11.61 6.42
C ARG A 110 3.54 -11.56 4.94
N VAL A 111 4.82 -11.73 4.65
CA VAL A 111 5.28 -11.92 3.27
C VAL A 111 4.82 -13.30 2.79
N PRO A 112 4.16 -13.42 1.62
CA PRO A 112 3.78 -14.72 1.07
C PRO A 112 4.98 -15.67 0.97
N ALA A 113 4.80 -16.94 1.36
CA ALA A 113 5.89 -17.90 1.38
C ALA A 113 6.17 -18.56 0.03
N ASN A 114 5.19 -18.53 -0.88
CA ASN A 114 5.14 -19.31 -2.11
C ASN A 114 5.32 -18.46 -3.39
N ILE A 115 5.69 -17.18 -3.26
CA ILE A 115 6.06 -16.33 -4.40
C ILE A 115 7.57 -16.39 -4.66
N SER A 116 8.04 -15.80 -5.75
CA SER A 116 9.47 -15.75 -6.07
C SER A 116 10.23 -14.72 -5.22
N GLY A 117 11.51 -14.96 -4.94
CA GLY A 117 12.39 -13.91 -4.43
C GLY A 117 12.69 -12.86 -5.51
N GLY A 118 13.15 -11.68 -5.10
CA GLY A 118 13.55 -10.63 -6.03
C GLY A 118 13.39 -9.22 -5.49
N ASN A 119 13.98 -8.27 -6.22
CA ASN A 119 13.87 -6.85 -5.92
C ASN A 119 12.55 -6.30 -6.45
N GLY A 120 11.93 -5.41 -5.70
CA GLY A 120 10.73 -4.71 -6.14
C GLY A 120 10.33 -3.57 -5.20
N THR A 121 9.11 -3.11 -5.36
CA THR A 121 8.57 -1.95 -4.66
C THR A 121 7.43 -2.38 -3.76
N LEU A 122 7.54 -2.11 -2.46
CA LEU A 122 6.44 -2.20 -1.50
C LEU A 122 5.70 -0.86 -1.49
N ALA A 123 4.37 -0.91 -1.49
CA ALA A 123 3.50 0.24 -1.38
C ALA A 123 2.60 0.12 -0.15
N TRP A 124 2.55 1.16 0.66
CA TRP A 124 1.46 1.38 1.60
C TRP A 124 0.48 2.36 0.96
N THR A 125 -0.80 1.97 0.90
CA THR A 125 -1.88 2.82 0.40
C THR A 125 -2.92 3.06 1.46
N PHE A 126 -3.54 4.23 1.49
CA PHE A 126 -4.50 4.63 2.52
C PHE A 126 -5.67 5.41 1.93
N PHE A 127 -6.87 4.95 2.27
CA PHE A 127 -8.16 5.54 1.95
C PHE A 127 -8.78 6.08 3.25
N PRO A 128 -8.52 7.37 3.60
CA PRO A 128 -9.01 7.96 4.83
C PRO A 128 -10.53 8.08 4.83
N ARG A 129 -11.13 7.99 6.03
CA ARG A 129 -12.55 8.29 6.22
C ARG A 129 -12.80 9.80 6.21
N LEU A 130 -12.85 10.38 5.01
CA LEU A 130 -13.06 11.83 4.83
C LEU A 130 -14.54 12.21 4.74
N PRO A 131 -14.95 13.37 5.29
CA PRO A 131 -16.31 13.86 5.21
C PRO A 131 -16.66 14.37 3.79
N ARG A 132 -17.95 14.28 3.43
CA ARG A 132 -18.49 14.64 2.10
C ARG A 132 -18.31 16.11 1.68
N ALA A 133 -18.06 17.02 2.64
CA ALA A 133 -17.92 18.46 2.40
C ALA A 133 -16.45 18.94 2.29
N GLY A 134 -15.48 18.02 2.33
CA GLY A 134 -14.05 18.30 2.21
C GLY A 134 -13.53 18.20 0.76
N PRO A 135 -12.20 18.36 0.54
CA PRO A 135 -11.60 18.01 -0.75
C PRO A 135 -11.95 16.56 -1.11
N LEU A 136 -11.84 16.28 -2.41
CA LEU A 136 -12.24 15.03 -3.04
C LEU A 136 -11.71 13.82 -2.27
N VAL A 137 -12.39 12.68 -2.43
CA VAL A 137 -11.87 11.38 -2.03
C VAL A 137 -10.42 11.24 -2.51
N SER A 138 -9.54 10.79 -1.61
CA SER A 138 -8.09 10.73 -1.83
C SER A 138 -7.60 9.30 -1.71
N MET A 139 -6.54 8.98 -2.44
CA MET A 139 -5.74 7.79 -2.24
C MET A 139 -4.35 8.26 -1.83
N PHE A 140 -3.98 8.01 -0.58
CA PHE A 140 -2.61 8.25 -0.15
C PHE A 140 -1.74 7.04 -0.48
N MET A 141 -0.51 7.26 -0.94
CA MET A 141 0.39 6.16 -1.30
C MET A 141 1.83 6.52 -0.97
N ILE A 142 2.59 5.62 -0.35
CA ILE A 142 4.05 5.72 -0.24
C ILE A 142 4.68 4.41 -0.68
N CYS A 143 5.78 4.52 -1.44
CA CYS A 143 6.52 3.40 -1.96
C CYS A 143 7.93 3.30 -1.36
N ALA A 144 8.42 2.07 -1.18
CA ALA A 144 9.76 1.77 -0.68
C ALA A 144 10.39 0.61 -1.46
N PRO A 145 11.71 0.63 -1.66
CA PRO A 145 12.43 -0.49 -2.25
C PRO A 145 12.56 -1.64 -1.25
N VAL A 146 12.20 -2.84 -1.69
CA VAL A 146 12.29 -4.05 -0.88
C VAL A 146 12.90 -5.19 -1.71
N THR A 147 13.74 -5.99 -1.06
CA THR A 147 14.24 -7.25 -1.59
C THR A 147 13.55 -8.41 -0.89
N LEU A 148 12.86 -9.26 -1.65
CA LEU A 148 12.31 -10.51 -1.16
C LEU A 148 13.35 -11.62 -1.25
N GLU A 149 13.78 -12.12 -0.10
CA GLU A 149 14.72 -13.23 -0.02
C GLU A 149 13.98 -14.56 0.09
N ASN A 150 14.33 -15.48 -0.81
CA ASN A 150 13.94 -16.88 -0.66
C ASN A 150 15.10 -17.67 -0.03
N PRO A 151 15.07 -17.96 1.28
CA PRO A 151 16.14 -18.69 1.94
C PRO A 151 16.28 -20.14 1.46
N ASN A 152 15.27 -20.68 0.77
CA ASN A 152 15.19 -22.07 0.31
C ASN A 152 15.23 -22.18 -1.22
N GLN A 153 15.78 -21.20 -1.93
CA GLN A 153 15.69 -21.12 -3.38
C GLN A 153 16.46 -22.25 -4.08
N GLU A 154 15.72 -23.27 -4.54
CA GLU A 154 16.16 -24.11 -5.64
C GLU A 154 15.86 -23.40 -6.97
N ASN A 155 16.90 -23.06 -7.74
CA ASN A 155 16.78 -22.43 -9.06
C ASN A 155 16.33 -23.42 -10.14
N THR A 156 15.24 -24.15 -9.91
CA THR A 156 14.65 -25.06 -10.90
C THR A 156 13.51 -24.37 -11.64
N GLY A 157 13.29 -24.74 -12.92
CA GLY A 157 12.20 -24.17 -13.72
C GLY A 157 10.81 -24.36 -13.11
N SER A 158 10.60 -25.48 -12.39
CA SER A 158 9.31 -25.78 -11.73
C SER A 158 9.04 -24.84 -10.54
N ALA A 159 10.05 -24.53 -9.72
CA ALA A 159 9.90 -23.64 -8.57
C ALA A 159 9.58 -22.20 -9.02
N VAL A 160 10.22 -21.74 -10.10
CA VAL A 160 9.96 -20.44 -10.72
C VAL A 160 8.53 -20.35 -11.25
N GLN A 161 8.04 -21.40 -11.93
CA GLN A 161 6.66 -21.43 -12.43
C GLN A 161 5.64 -21.37 -11.30
N SER A 162 5.79 -22.19 -10.25
CA SER A 162 4.87 -22.17 -9.10
C SER A 162 4.86 -20.81 -8.37
N GLY A 163 6.02 -20.13 -8.32
CA GLY A 163 6.13 -18.79 -7.74
C GLY A 163 5.37 -17.74 -8.54
N GLN A 164 5.40 -17.84 -9.87
CA GLN A 164 4.63 -16.95 -10.75
C GLN A 164 3.12 -17.20 -10.64
N GLU A 165 2.69 -18.46 -10.58
CA GLU A 165 1.28 -18.82 -10.40
C GLU A 165 0.74 -18.30 -9.06
N ALA A 166 1.51 -18.48 -7.98
CA ALA A 166 1.17 -17.93 -6.67
C ALA A 166 1.10 -16.40 -6.68
N TRP A 167 2.02 -15.73 -7.39
CA TRP A 167 2.02 -14.28 -7.54
C TRP A 167 0.77 -13.76 -8.27
N VAL A 168 0.41 -14.39 -9.39
CA VAL A 168 -0.77 -13.99 -10.19
C VAL A 168 -2.06 -14.20 -9.40
N ALA A 169 -2.11 -15.21 -8.54
CA ALA A 169 -3.25 -15.52 -7.68
C ALA A 169 -3.45 -14.52 -6.52
N LEU A 170 -2.47 -13.68 -6.20
CA LEU A 170 -2.66 -12.62 -5.22
C LEU A 170 -3.63 -11.55 -5.76
N PRO A 171 -4.45 -10.93 -4.91
CA PRO A 171 -5.32 -9.82 -5.29
C PRO A 171 -4.54 -8.65 -5.85
N ASP A 172 -5.13 -7.95 -6.82
CA ASP A 172 -4.64 -6.63 -7.21
C ASP A 172 -5.03 -5.59 -6.15
N MET A 173 -4.10 -4.67 -5.87
CA MET A 173 -4.35 -3.53 -4.99
C MET A 173 -5.50 -2.68 -5.53
N LEU A 174 -6.38 -2.22 -4.63
CA LEU A 174 -7.46 -1.32 -4.98
C LEU A 174 -6.89 -0.02 -5.55
N ARG A 175 -7.37 0.34 -6.74
CA ARG A 175 -7.16 1.65 -7.36
C ARG A 175 -8.49 2.40 -7.37
N ALA A 176 -8.63 3.34 -6.45
CA ALA A 176 -9.77 4.23 -6.34
C ALA A 176 -9.27 5.65 -6.06
N ASN A 177 -10.08 6.67 -6.30
CA ASN A 177 -9.78 8.08 -6.02
C ASN A 177 -8.57 8.65 -6.80
N ILE A 178 -8.03 7.88 -7.74
CA ILE A 178 -7.15 8.37 -8.80
C ILE A 178 -8.04 8.88 -9.94
N TYR A 179 -7.53 9.50 -11.00
CA TYR A 179 -8.38 9.92 -12.15
C TYR A 179 -8.97 8.72 -12.94
N ASN A 180 -9.72 7.86 -12.26
CA ASN A 180 -10.53 6.76 -12.75
C ASN A 180 -12.01 6.98 -12.36
N GLU A 181 -12.88 6.12 -12.83
CA GLU A 181 -14.31 6.14 -12.50
C GLU A 181 -14.60 5.20 -11.32
N CYS A 182 -13.73 5.20 -10.30
CA CYS A 182 -13.90 4.41 -9.08
C CYS A 182 -13.56 5.25 -7.85
N ASP A 183 -14.57 5.53 -7.04
CA ASP A 183 -14.46 6.40 -5.88
C ASP A 183 -14.83 5.66 -4.59
N THR A 184 -14.11 5.92 -3.52
CA THR A 184 -14.53 5.47 -2.18
C THR A 184 -15.74 6.26 -1.70
N VAL A 185 -16.51 5.67 -0.80
CA VAL A 185 -17.71 6.34 -0.25
C VAL A 185 -17.31 7.27 0.88
N ALA A 186 -17.74 8.52 0.81
CA ALA A 186 -17.48 9.52 1.84
C ALA A 186 -18.02 9.08 3.21
N ASN A 187 -17.27 9.42 4.27
CA ASN A 187 -17.59 9.08 5.66
C ASN A 187 -17.77 7.56 5.92
N ALA A 188 -17.11 6.71 5.14
CA ALA A 188 -17.05 5.27 5.35
C ALA A 188 -15.61 4.76 5.34
N ASP A 189 -15.34 3.72 6.12
CA ASP A 189 -14.13 2.92 5.99
C ASP A 189 -14.28 2.03 4.74
N THR A 190 -13.29 2.06 3.85
CA THR A 190 -13.38 1.36 2.57
C THR A 190 -13.28 -0.15 2.77
N LEU A 191 -14.24 -0.90 2.21
CA LEU A 191 -14.10 -2.35 2.03
C LEU A 191 -13.39 -2.61 0.71
N PHE A 192 -12.44 -3.54 0.70
CA PHE A 192 -11.76 -3.94 -0.51
C PHE A 192 -12.56 -5.05 -1.19
N PRO A 193 -12.91 -4.92 -2.50
CA PRO A 193 -13.61 -6.00 -3.22
C PRO A 193 -12.86 -7.34 -3.16
N ASP A 194 -11.53 -7.28 -3.23
CA ASP A 194 -10.66 -8.43 -2.97
C ASP A 194 -9.59 -8.05 -1.93
N PRO A 195 -9.86 -8.27 -0.62
CA PRO A 195 -8.92 -7.91 0.44
C PRO A 195 -7.75 -8.89 0.55
N GLY A 196 -7.82 -10.03 -0.12
CA GLY A 196 -6.89 -11.15 0.01
C GLY A 196 -7.10 -12.01 1.26
N PRO A 197 -6.31 -13.09 1.39
CA PRO A 197 -6.46 -14.06 2.47
C PRO A 197 -5.95 -13.56 3.84
N ASP A 198 -5.06 -12.56 3.86
CA ASP A 198 -4.60 -11.89 5.08
C ASP A 198 -5.23 -10.50 5.16
N TYR A 199 -6.34 -10.38 5.89
CA TYR A 199 -6.96 -9.10 6.17
C TYR A 199 -7.51 -9.05 7.59
N ASN A 200 -7.66 -7.85 8.10
CA ASN A 200 -8.40 -7.61 9.33
C ASN A 200 -9.39 -6.46 9.13
N GLN A 201 -10.61 -6.68 9.61
CA GLN A 201 -11.63 -5.64 9.68
C GLN A 201 -11.80 -5.20 11.13
N ARG A 202 -11.63 -3.91 11.40
CA ARG A 202 -11.77 -3.34 12.75
C ARG A 202 -12.76 -2.19 12.75
N ALA A 203 -13.96 -2.45 13.27
CA ALA A 203 -14.93 -1.39 13.54
C ALA A 203 -14.46 -0.53 14.73
N LEU A 204 -14.46 0.80 14.57
CA LEU A 204 -14.06 1.74 15.61
C LEU A 204 -15.16 2.11 16.62
N GLY A 205 -16.27 1.37 16.63
CA GLY A 205 -17.45 1.70 17.43
C GLY A 205 -18.19 2.94 16.90
N GLY A 206 -19.41 3.19 17.39
CA GLY A 206 -20.29 4.26 16.90
C GLY A 206 -20.87 4.00 15.50
N SER A 207 -21.43 5.04 14.86
CA SER A 207 -22.06 4.98 13.53
C SER A 207 -21.07 4.91 12.35
N VAL A 208 -19.86 4.39 12.57
CA VAL A 208 -18.85 4.21 11.52
C VAL A 208 -19.37 3.17 10.54
N MET A 209 -19.51 3.57 9.27
CA MET A 209 -19.98 2.68 8.20
C MET A 209 -18.80 2.11 7.43
N PHE A 210 -18.96 0.88 6.96
CA PHE A 210 -18.11 0.28 5.95
C PHE A 210 -18.81 0.36 4.60
N ALA A 211 -18.06 0.59 3.53
CA ALA A 211 -18.62 0.63 2.19
C ALA A 211 -17.59 0.17 1.15
N PHE A 212 -18.05 -0.61 0.18
CA PHE A 212 -17.28 -0.85 -1.05
C PHE A 212 -17.16 0.44 -1.86
N PRO A 213 -16.07 0.62 -2.62
CA PRO A 213 -15.96 1.71 -3.57
C PRO A 213 -17.05 1.58 -4.66
N THR A 214 -17.42 2.70 -5.25
CA THR A 214 -18.49 2.78 -6.24
C THR A 214 -18.00 3.44 -7.52
N GLY A 215 -18.50 2.96 -8.65
CA GLY A 215 -18.18 3.51 -9.96
C GLY A 215 -17.94 2.42 -10.99
N THR A 216 -17.92 2.81 -12.26
CA THR A 216 -17.85 1.92 -13.42
C THR A 216 -16.50 1.24 -13.59
N SER A 217 -15.43 1.80 -13.03
CA SER A 217 -14.08 1.23 -13.10
C SER A 217 -13.65 0.53 -11.81
N CYS A 218 -14.56 0.31 -10.85
CA CYS A 218 -14.20 -0.41 -9.63
C CYS A 218 -14.04 -1.91 -9.90
N PRO A 219 -13.06 -2.57 -9.25
CA PRO A 219 -12.98 -4.02 -9.27
C PRO A 219 -14.24 -4.62 -8.63
N THR A 220 -14.73 -5.71 -9.21
CA THR A 220 -15.93 -6.44 -8.76
C THR A 220 -15.58 -7.56 -7.83
#